data_AF-A4RUF3-F1
#
_entry.id   AF-A4RUF3-F1
#
_cell.length_a   1.000
_cell.length_b   1.000
_cell.length_c   1.000
_cell.angle_alpha   90.00
_cell.angle_beta   90.00
_cell.angle_gamma   90.00
#
_symmetry.space_group_name_H-M   'P 1'
#
loop_
_entity.id
_entity.type
_entity.pdbx_description
1 polymer ?
#
loop_
_entity_poly.entity_id
_entity_poly.type
_entity_poly.pdbx_seq_one_letter_code
_entity_poly.pdbx_strand_id
1 'polypeptide(L)' 'MAGADPTGLKPNAFIEANGAARETIERAFRLTPRTIGLFAVFGVFVPALIYRGAVRDFDANDDRYGRPRKKFL' A
#
# COMPACT_ATOMS: atom_id res chain seq x y z
N MET A 1 28.74 -29.50 22.71
CA MET A 1 27.58 -29.80 21.83
C MET A 1 26.83 -28.48 21.66
N ALA A 2 26.76 -27.97 20.43
CA ALA A 2 26.21 -26.64 20.12
C ALA A 2 24.83 -26.43 20.76
N GLY A 3 24.65 -25.24 21.35
CA GLY A 3 23.48 -24.87 22.15
C GLY A 3 22.18 -24.99 21.38
N ALA A 4 21.17 -25.56 22.03
CA ALA A 4 19.81 -25.62 21.55
C ALA A 4 19.26 -24.19 21.38
N ASP A 5 18.62 -23.94 20.25
CA ASP A 5 17.81 -22.75 20.03
C ASP A 5 16.80 -22.62 21.20
N PRO A 6 16.82 -21.51 21.98
CA PRO A 6 15.95 -21.34 23.15
C PRO A 6 14.46 -21.32 22.80
N THR A 7 14.11 -21.21 21.51
CA THR A 7 12.72 -21.23 21.02
C THR A 7 12.20 -22.64 20.72
N GLY A 8 13.08 -23.64 20.61
CA GLY A 8 12.69 -25.02 20.24
C GLY A 8 12.17 -25.16 18.80
N LEU A 9 12.30 -24.13 17.97
CA LEU A 9 11.85 -24.15 16.58
C LEU A 9 12.89 -24.82 15.69
N LYS A 10 12.42 -25.66 14.76
CA LYS A 10 13.28 -26.25 13.74
C LYS A 10 13.28 -25.35 12.49
N PRO A 11 14.43 -24.83 12.05
CA PRO A 11 14.48 -23.98 10.87
C PRO A 11 14.04 -24.76 9.63
N ASN A 12 13.20 -24.13 8.80
CA ASN A 12 12.76 -24.67 7.54
C ASN A 12 13.27 -23.78 6.41
N ALA A 13 14.20 -24.30 5.62
CA ALA A 13 14.87 -23.56 4.56
C ALA A 13 13.91 -22.89 3.56
N PHE A 14 12.76 -23.50 3.25
CA PHE A 14 11.78 -22.92 2.33
C PHE A 14 11.02 -21.75 2.96
N ILE A 15 10.73 -21.82 4.26
CA ILE A 15 10.05 -20.74 4.99
C ILE A 15 11.00 -19.56 5.14
N GLU A 16 12.24 -19.81 5.57
CA GLU A 16 13.25 -18.76 5.73
C GLU A 16 13.56 -18.06 4.40
N ALA A 17 13.71 -18.82 3.30
CA ALA A 17 13.95 -18.25 1.98
C ALA A 17 12.77 -17.40 1.49
N ASN A 18 11.53 -17.85 1.72
CA ASN A 18 10.34 -17.07 1.36
C ASN A 18 10.20 -15.80 2.20
N GLY A 19 10.50 -15.86 3.50
CA GLY A 19 10.55 -14.69 4.38
C GLY A 19 11.58 -13.67 3.89
N ALA A 20 12.82 -14.12 3.68
CA ALA A 20 13.90 -13.28 3.19
C ALA A 20 13.59 -12.63 1.83
N ALA A 21 12.95 -13.35 0.91
CA ALA A 21 12.56 -12.81 -0.40
C ALA A 21 11.51 -11.70 -0.30
N ARG A 22 10.60 -11.77 0.68
CA ARG A 22 9.57 -10.73 0.91
C ARG A 22 10.15 -9.51 1.61
N GLU A 23 11.05 -9.72 2.57
CA GLU A 23 11.72 -8.64 3.30
C GLU A 23 12.69 -7.84 2.44
N THR A 24 13.19 -8.43 1.35
CA THR A 24 14.16 -7.79 0.44
C THR A 24 13.66 -7.62 -0.99
N ILE A 25 12.33 -7.55 -1.15
CA ILE A 25 11.67 -7.47 -2.47
C ILE A 25 12.13 -6.26 -3.30
N GLU A 26 12.54 -5.18 -2.64
CA GLU A 26 13.07 -3.96 -3.25
C GLU A 26 14.35 -4.20 -4.04
N ARG A 27 15.17 -5.20 -3.64
CA ARG A 27 16.40 -5.55 -4.36
C ARG A 27 16.12 -6.20 -5.71
N ALA A 28 14.98 -6.88 -5.83
CA ALA A 28 14.58 -7.59 -7.04
C ALA A 28 13.57 -6.81 -7.90
N PHE A 29 13.01 -5.71 -7.37
CA PHE A 29 12.00 -4.92 -8.05
C PHE A 29 12.53 -4.29 -9.34
N ARG A 30 11.68 -4.26 -10.39
CA ARG A 30 12.01 -3.63 -11.67
C ARG A 30 10.85 -2.78 -12.17
N LEU A 31 11.21 -1.64 -12.75
CA LEU A 31 10.29 -0.83 -13.53
C LEU A 31 10.07 -1.52 -14.88
N THR A 32 8.88 -2.08 -15.03
CA THR A 32 8.39 -2.72 -16.25
C THR A 32 7.09 -2.05 -16.63
N PRO A 33 6.63 -2.16 -17.89
CA PRO A 33 5.34 -1.61 -18.28
C PRO A 33 4.19 -2.07 -17.36
N ARG A 34 4.25 -3.31 -16.87
CA ARG A 34 3.28 -3.87 -15.94
C ARG A 34 3.33 -3.21 -14.55
N THR A 35 4.52 -3.08 -13.96
CA THR A 35 4.67 -2.49 -12.61
C THR A 35 4.38 -1.00 -12.63
N ILE A 36 4.76 -0.30 -13.69
CA ILE A 36 4.40 1.10 -13.92
C ILE A 36 2.89 1.26 -14.06
N GLY A 37 2.23 0.39 -14.85
CA GLY A 37 0.77 0.41 -15.00
C GLY A 37 0.04 0.20 -13.67
N LEU A 38 0.50 -0.76 -12.86
CA LEU A 38 -0.04 -1.00 -11.51
C LEU A 38 0.15 0.22 -10.60
N PHE A 39 1.35 0.80 -10.59
CA PHE A 39 1.63 2.01 -9.83
C PHE A 39 0.76 3.20 -10.29
N ALA A 40 0.59 3.40 -11.59
CA ALA A 40 -0.24 4.49 -12.11
C ALA A 40 -1.71 4.33 -11.70
N VAL A 41 -2.26 3.11 -11.79
CA VAL A 41 -3.66 2.85 -11.40
C VAL A 41 -3.85 2.96 -9.89
N PHE A 42 -3.09 2.19 -9.11
CA PHE A 42 -3.35 2.08 -7.67
C PHE A 42 -2.61 3.10 -6.81
N GLY A 43 -1.45 3.59 -7.27
CA GLY A 43 -0.68 4.61 -6.57
C GLY A 43 -1.16 6.05 -6.84
N VAL A 44 -1.79 6.30 -8.00
CA VAL A 44 -2.19 7.65 -8.40
C VAL A 44 -3.68 7.74 -8.72
N PHE A 45 -4.15 6.99 -9.72
CA PHE A 45 -5.49 7.17 -10.27
C PHE A 45 -6.59 6.89 -9.24
N VAL A 46 -6.54 5.74 -8.57
CA VAL A 46 -7.54 5.34 -7.56
C VAL A 46 -7.58 6.34 -6.38
N PRO A 47 -6.47 6.68 -5.71
CA PRO A 47 -6.48 7.67 -4.64
C PRO A 47 -7.01 9.05 -5.09
N ALA A 48 -6.62 9.51 -6.29
CA ALA A 48 -7.07 10.79 -6.82
C ALA A 48 -8.59 10.81 -7.07
N LEU A 49 -9.15 9.73 -7.60
CA LEU A 49 -10.60 9.61 -7.79
C LEU A 49 -11.36 9.56 -6.47
N ILE A 50 -10.87 8.79 -5.49
CA ILE A 50 -11.48 8.73 -4.16
C ILE A 50 -11.49 10.11 -3.52
N TYR A 51 -10.35 10.81 -3.55
CA TYR A 51 -10.24 12.16 -3.01
C TYR A 51 -11.23 13.12 -3.69
N ARG A 52 -11.25 13.15 -5.03
CA ARG A 52 -12.15 14.02 -5.78
C ARG A 52 -13.63 13.68 -5.54
N GLY A 53 -13.96 12.40 -5.42
CA GLY A 53 -15.31 11.94 -5.08
C GLY A 53 -15.74 12.43 -3.71
N ALA A 54 -14.91 12.19 -2.69
CA ALA A 54 -15.18 12.62 -1.32
C ALA A 54 -15.34 14.15 -1.21
N VAL A 55 -14.47 14.93 -1.85
CA VAL A 55 -14.57 16.40 -1.86
C VAL A 55 -15.88 16.86 -2.50
N ARG A 56 -16.28 16.24 -3.62
CA ARG A 56 -17.57 16.55 -4.26
C ARG A 56 -18.76 16.23 -3.37
N ASP A 57 -18.73 15.12 -2.65
CA ASP A 57 -19.79 14.75 -1.72
C ASP A 57 -19.85 15.72 -0.54
N PHE A 58 -18.71 16.18 -0.02
CA PHE A 58 -18.67 17.20 1.02
C PHE A 58 -19.18 18.55 0.53
N ASP A 59 -18.77 19.01 -0.65
CA ASP A 59 -19.27 20.24 -1.26
C ASP A 59 -20.78 20.19 -1.47
N ALA A 60 -21.31 19.07 -1.98
CA ALA A 60 -22.74 18.89 -2.19
C ALA A 60 -23.52 18.93 -0.87
N ASN A 61 -22.95 18.41 0.21
CA ASN A 61 -23.54 18.52 1.55
C ASN A 61 -23.48 19.97 2.06
N ASP A 62 -22.36 20.65 1.93
CA ASP A 62 -22.22 22.04 2.38
C ASP A 62 -23.19 22.97 1.63
N ASP A 63 -23.32 22.82 0.31
CA ASP A 63 -24.30 23.54 -0.50
C ASP A 63 -25.74 23.27 -0.03
N ARG A 64 -26.07 22.01 0.29
CA ARG A 64 -27.40 21.61 0.77
C ARG A 64 -27.77 22.22 2.12
N TYR A 65 -26.79 22.43 3.00
CA TYR A 65 -27.00 22.98 4.34
C TYR A 65 -26.60 24.46 4.47
N GLY A 66 -26.30 25.14 3.36
CA GLY A 66 -25.92 26.55 3.35
C GLY A 66 -24.60 26.85 4.08
N ARG A 67 -23.69 25.86 4.15
CA ARG A 67 -22.38 26.00 4.79
C ARG A 67 -21.35 26.47 3.77
N PRO A 68 -20.34 27.24 4.19
CA PRO A 68 -19.24 27.59 3.30
C PRO A 68 -18.42 26.33 2.96
N ARG A 69 -18.16 26.12 1.67
CA ARG A 69 -17.31 25.02 1.21
C ARG A 69 -15.93 25.10 1.83
N LYS A 70 -15.39 23.95 2.21
CA LYS A 70 -14.03 23.85 2.74
C LYS A 70 -13.05 23.56 1.63
N LYS A 71 -11.92 24.28 1.65
CA LYS A 71 -10.80 23.96 0.77
C LYS A 71 -10.09 22.72 1.32
N PHE A 72 -10.36 21.58 0.71
CA PHE A 72 -9.51 20.41 0.85
C PHE A 72 -8.28 20.59 -0.07
N LEU A 73 -7.16 19.88 0.20
CA LEU A 73 -5.91 19.85 -0.59
C LEU A 73 -6.04 20.28 -2.07
#